data_AF-A0A1I6RH11-F1
#
_entry.id   AF-A0A1I6RH11-F1
#
_cell.length_a   1.000
_cell.length_b   1.000
_cell.length_c   1.000
_cell.angle_alpha   90.00
_cell.angle_beta   90.00
_cell.angle_gamma   90.00
#
_symmetry.space_group_name_H-M   'P 1'
#
loop_
_entity.id
_entity.type
_entity.pdbx_description
1 polymer ?
#
loop_
_entity_poly.entity_id
_entity_poly.type
_entity_poly.pdbx_seq_one_letter_code
_entity_poly.pdbx_strand_id
1 'polypeptide(L)'
;MIVVPREGIYTRSYPEVQAQFRIPFQLFAKWIRKKRSFPIRVVVYLYKEDWIINRSGEEVAGLFFAPYDKNEEPYIKVATGDFNSIDSDCEEGMGIYAYLQVFAHEVVHYEQWLHDHPFDEEEADSKSEKMVDEFIDDMCNDIEDMTEHVTQRNLNKLVTLFDSKILDLQLAVIDALSYFNCYHRAKKLLLQCTQSRNLKVRSYSFCALINFAGNDVVEASIKGLKDAEEMVRIFAAQCLGFTAQGNYSAIQHLIAALSDTCANVRGYAGASLGKLGAHSSTHELRKSAACEPSDHARLRMHYGLFCLGDKHMLSSIFFFLSHHDSAVRMTAVDYLGDIAMVADNREIVHQLKLRLINERDEDIINEIQNVIRANDFT
;
A
#
# COMPACT_ATOMS: atom_id res chain seq x y z
N MET A 1 51.91 5.90 14.41
CA MET A 1 50.50 5.76 14.80
C MET A 1 49.90 4.69 13.91
N ILE A 2 49.44 3.58 14.48
CA ILE A 2 48.66 2.59 13.73
C ILE A 2 47.33 3.29 13.42
N VAL A 3 47.13 3.67 12.15
CA VAL A 3 45.85 4.18 11.69
C VAL A 3 44.93 2.97 11.66
N VAL A 4 44.07 2.82 12.66
CA VAL A 4 43.02 1.81 12.62
C VAL A 4 42.11 2.18 11.44
N PRO A 5 41.91 1.29 10.45
CA PRO A 5 41.01 1.56 9.34
C PRO A 5 39.62 1.87 9.89
N ARG A 6 38.91 2.82 9.29
CA ARG A 6 37.49 2.98 9.60
C ARG A 6 36.78 1.71 9.10
N GLU A 7 35.76 1.25 9.81
CA GLU A 7 34.95 0.09 9.44
C GLU A 7 33.58 0.56 8.93
N GLY A 8 32.88 -0.29 8.16
CA GLY A 8 31.51 -0.03 7.71
C GLY A 8 31.39 0.47 6.26
N ILE A 9 30.16 0.43 5.74
CA ILE A 9 29.82 0.97 4.42
C ILE A 9 29.04 2.28 4.52
N TYR A 10 29.43 3.27 3.71
CA TYR A 10 28.90 4.63 3.75
C TYR A 10 28.55 5.14 2.36
N THR A 11 27.50 5.96 2.26
CA THR A 11 27.11 6.58 1.00
C THR A 11 27.55 8.03 0.95
N ARG A 12 28.00 8.47 -0.22
CA ARG A 12 28.34 9.85 -0.53
C ARG A 12 27.74 10.23 -1.87
N SER A 13 26.94 11.28 -1.86
CA SER A 13 26.27 11.82 -3.04
C SER A 13 26.93 13.14 -3.43
N TYR A 14 27.27 13.30 -4.71
CA TYR A 14 27.71 14.58 -5.24
C TYR A 14 26.53 15.58 -5.27
N PRO A 15 26.78 16.90 -5.13
CA PRO A 15 25.71 17.90 -5.06
C PRO A 15 24.69 17.85 -6.20
N GLU A 16 25.14 17.45 -7.38
CA GLU A 16 24.37 17.38 -8.63
C GLU A 16 23.50 16.12 -8.76
N VAL A 17 23.70 15.11 -7.92
CA VAL A 17 22.89 13.89 -7.92
C VAL A 17 21.48 14.20 -7.44
N GLN A 18 20.49 13.62 -8.11
CA GLN A 18 19.08 13.79 -7.78
C GLN A 18 18.82 13.44 -6.31
N ALA A 19 18.13 14.32 -5.59
CA ALA A 19 18.00 14.23 -4.13
C ALA A 19 17.27 12.95 -3.65
N GLN A 20 16.42 12.38 -4.49
CA GLN A 20 15.64 11.17 -4.20
C GLN A 20 16.49 9.92 -3.93
N PHE A 21 17.72 9.85 -4.45
CA PHE A 21 18.62 8.72 -4.16
C PHE A 21 19.19 8.74 -2.74
N ARG A 22 19.17 9.88 -2.06
CA ARG A 22 19.89 10.04 -0.78
C ARG A 22 19.31 9.16 0.32
N ILE A 23 17.99 9.17 0.49
CA ILE A 23 17.30 8.40 1.54
C ILE A 23 17.41 6.89 1.30
N PRO A 24 16.99 6.32 0.14
CA PRO A 24 16.99 4.88 -0.07
C PRO A 24 18.40 4.28 0.05
N PHE A 25 19.42 4.93 -0.52
CA PHE A 25 20.81 4.47 -0.39
C PHE A 25 21.32 4.54 1.06
N GLN A 26 20.95 5.58 1.82
CA GLN A 26 21.31 5.66 3.24
C GLN A 26 20.61 4.60 4.08
N LEU A 27 19.34 4.28 3.78
CA LEU A 27 18.60 3.22 4.43
C LEU A 27 19.23 1.86 4.14
N PHE A 28 19.47 1.54 2.86
CA PHE A 28 20.10 0.30 2.44
C PHE A 28 21.50 0.13 3.05
N ALA A 29 22.34 1.17 2.98
CA ALA A 29 23.67 1.12 3.60
C ALA A 29 23.62 0.94 5.12
N LYS A 30 22.62 1.50 5.82
CA LYS A 30 22.45 1.30 7.27
C LYS A 30 21.94 -0.11 7.59
N TRP A 31 21.06 -0.65 6.76
CA TRP A 31 20.52 -1.98 6.91
C TRP A 31 21.61 -3.04 6.69
N ILE A 32 22.33 -2.98 5.58
CA ILE A 32 23.35 -3.98 5.22
C ILE A 32 24.52 -4.00 6.20
N ARG A 33 24.86 -2.84 6.80
CA ARG A 33 25.84 -2.75 7.90
C ARG A 33 25.52 -3.62 9.11
N LYS A 34 24.24 -3.96 9.33
CA LYS A 34 23.82 -4.85 10.43
C LYS A 34 23.85 -6.32 10.02
N LYS A 35 23.87 -6.62 8.72
CA LYS A 35 23.69 -7.95 8.14
C LYS A 35 24.99 -8.56 7.62
N ARG A 36 25.97 -7.73 7.28
CA ARG A 36 27.25 -8.12 6.66
C ARG A 36 28.43 -7.44 7.32
N SER A 37 29.62 -8.02 7.13
CA SER A 37 30.87 -7.51 7.71
C SER A 37 31.59 -6.56 6.76
N PHE A 38 32.00 -5.41 7.29
CA PHE A 38 32.77 -4.40 6.56
C PHE A 38 34.01 -4.02 7.37
N PRO A 39 35.02 -4.92 7.45
CA PRO A 39 36.23 -4.73 8.27
C PRO A 39 37.13 -3.59 7.77
N ILE A 40 36.93 -3.14 6.53
CA ILE A 40 37.51 -1.93 5.99
C ILE A 40 36.39 -1.04 5.46
N ARG A 41 36.58 0.28 5.57
CA ARG A 41 35.60 1.26 5.14
C ARG A 41 35.39 1.15 3.64
N VAL A 42 34.13 0.97 3.25
CA VAL A 42 33.69 1.02 1.85
C VAL A 42 32.87 2.30 1.66
N VAL A 43 33.24 3.11 0.67
CA VAL A 43 32.46 4.31 0.31
C VAL A 43 31.76 4.09 -1.03
N VAL A 44 30.46 4.34 -1.04
CA VAL A 44 29.57 4.22 -2.19
C VAL A 44 29.31 5.63 -2.71
N TYR A 45 29.87 5.95 -3.87
CA TYR A 45 29.79 7.24 -4.51
C TYR A 45 28.70 7.25 -5.57
N LEU A 46 27.73 8.16 -5.45
CA LEU A 46 26.67 8.34 -6.45
C LEU A 46 27.07 9.44 -7.43
N TYR A 47 26.98 9.17 -8.74
CA TYR A 47 27.38 10.08 -9.81
C TYR A 47 26.18 10.53 -10.64
N LYS A 48 26.22 11.77 -11.14
CA LYS A 48 25.18 12.32 -12.01
C LYS A 48 25.26 11.85 -13.47
N GLU A 49 26.35 11.18 -13.83
CA GLU A 49 26.56 10.70 -15.21
C GLU A 49 25.71 9.46 -15.45
N ASP A 50 25.34 9.23 -16.71
CA ASP A 50 24.52 8.10 -17.14
C ASP A 50 25.26 6.78 -16.99
N TRP A 51 26.57 6.79 -17.23
CA TRP A 51 27.42 5.61 -17.21
C TRP A 51 28.78 5.90 -16.55
N ILE A 52 29.39 4.84 -16.03
CA ILE A 52 30.79 4.82 -15.60
C ILE A 52 31.59 4.04 -16.65
N ILE A 53 32.77 4.53 -17.03
CA ILE A 53 33.68 3.79 -17.91
C ILE A 53 34.58 2.91 -17.05
N ASN A 54 34.52 1.59 -17.25
CA ASN A 54 35.38 0.64 -16.56
C ASN A 54 36.81 0.62 -17.15
N ARG A 55 37.71 -0.22 -16.60
CA ARG A 55 39.11 -0.30 -17.08
C ARG A 55 39.25 -0.86 -18.51
N SER A 56 38.27 -1.63 -18.96
CA SER A 56 38.18 -2.20 -20.31
C SER A 56 37.63 -1.20 -21.33
N GLY A 57 37.12 -0.06 -20.88
CA GLY A 57 36.49 0.96 -21.73
C GLY A 57 34.99 0.76 -21.94
N GLU A 58 34.36 -0.15 -21.19
CA GLU A 58 32.92 -0.42 -21.29
C GLU A 58 32.12 0.50 -20.37
N GLU A 59 30.91 0.83 -20.80
CA GLU A 59 29.94 1.61 -20.04
C GLU A 59 29.17 0.71 -19.07
N VAL A 60 29.21 1.03 -17.78
CA VAL A 60 28.57 0.26 -16.70
C VAL A 60 27.81 1.16 -15.73
N ALA A 61 26.73 0.65 -15.15
CA ALA A 61 25.91 1.38 -14.17
C ALA A 61 26.53 1.40 -12.76
N GLY A 62 27.28 0.35 -12.42
CA GLY A 62 28.00 0.18 -11.15
C GLY A 62 29.48 -0.11 -11.39
N LEU A 63 30.32 0.20 -10.40
CA LEU A 63 31.72 -0.22 -10.41
C LEU A 63 32.28 -0.36 -9.00
N PHE A 64 32.66 -1.58 -8.64
CA PHE A 64 33.49 -1.88 -7.48
C PHE A 64 34.98 -1.77 -7.82
N PHE A 65 35.70 -0.95 -7.05
CA PHE A 65 37.15 -0.92 -7.07
C PHE A 65 37.71 -1.86 -6.01
N ALA A 66 38.30 -2.96 -6.50
CA ALA A 66 39.01 -3.96 -5.72
C ALA A 66 40.52 -3.66 -5.66
N PRO A 67 41.06 -3.10 -4.55
CA PRO A 67 42.50 -2.94 -4.40
C PRO A 67 43.20 -4.28 -4.20
N TYR A 68 44.47 -4.36 -4.62
CA TYR A 68 45.29 -5.55 -4.40
C TYR A 68 45.66 -5.70 -2.92
N ASP A 69 46.01 -4.60 -2.25
CA ASP A 69 46.24 -4.56 -0.81
C ASP A 69 44.90 -4.43 -0.06
N LYS A 70 44.57 -5.40 0.79
CA LYS A 70 43.34 -5.42 1.60
C LYS A 70 43.31 -4.31 2.67
N ASN A 71 44.42 -3.61 2.89
CA ASN A 71 44.49 -2.46 3.78
C ASN A 71 44.17 -1.13 3.07
N GLU A 72 44.09 -1.12 1.75
CA GLU A 72 43.62 0.04 0.98
C GLU A 72 42.09 0.08 0.96
N GLU A 73 41.51 1.26 1.21
CA GLU A 73 40.05 1.40 1.22
C GLU A 73 39.46 1.14 -0.17
N PRO A 74 38.58 0.12 -0.32
CA PRO A 74 37.85 -0.07 -1.56
C PRO A 74 36.72 0.97 -1.67
N TYR A 75 36.15 1.09 -2.87
CA TYR A 75 34.99 1.95 -3.09
C TYR A 75 34.07 1.38 -4.15
N ILE A 76 32.81 1.80 -4.10
CA ILE A 76 31.78 1.50 -5.09
C ILE A 76 31.39 2.82 -5.75
N LYS A 77 31.18 2.81 -7.05
CA LYS A 77 30.58 3.91 -7.80
C LYS A 77 29.25 3.44 -8.38
N VAL A 78 28.25 4.32 -8.38
CA VAL A 78 26.95 4.08 -9.00
C VAL A 78 26.60 5.30 -9.85
N ALA A 79 26.41 5.09 -11.16
CA ALA A 79 25.87 6.07 -12.09
C ALA A 79 24.37 6.25 -11.83
N THR A 80 23.84 7.47 -11.96
CA THR A 80 22.42 7.77 -11.70
C THR A 80 21.82 8.78 -12.70
N GLY A 81 22.57 9.15 -13.74
CA GLY A 81 22.18 10.19 -14.70
C GLY A 81 21.00 9.79 -15.59
N ASP A 82 20.91 8.51 -15.91
CA ASP A 82 19.90 7.88 -16.76
C ASP A 82 18.56 7.62 -16.03
N PHE A 83 18.43 8.04 -14.76
CA PHE A 83 17.24 7.79 -13.95
C PHE A 83 15.97 8.30 -14.61
N ASN A 84 16.01 9.50 -15.22
CA ASN A 84 14.80 10.11 -15.77
C ASN A 84 14.25 9.31 -16.96
N SER A 85 15.12 8.68 -17.77
CA SER A 85 14.70 7.75 -18.81
C SER A 85 14.05 6.51 -18.20
N ILE A 86 14.71 5.88 -17.24
CA ILE A 86 14.22 4.66 -16.58
C ILE A 86 12.89 4.90 -15.88
N ASP A 87 12.76 5.98 -15.10
CA ASP A 87 11.54 6.31 -14.35
C ASP A 87 10.39 6.74 -15.26
N SER A 88 10.68 7.20 -16.48
CA SER A 88 9.64 7.49 -17.48
C SER A 88 9.11 6.24 -18.19
N ASP A 89 9.96 5.22 -18.33
CA ASP A 89 9.62 3.94 -18.97
C ASP A 89 9.04 2.92 -17.97
N CYS A 90 9.25 3.13 -16.68
CA CYS A 90 8.76 2.29 -15.59
C CYS A 90 7.59 2.95 -14.81
N GLU A 91 6.85 2.15 -14.04
CA GLU A 91 5.89 2.70 -13.07
C GLU A 91 6.64 3.52 -11.99
N GLU A 92 6.09 4.69 -11.62
CA GLU A 92 6.64 5.58 -10.58
C GLU A 92 7.01 4.77 -9.32
N GLY A 93 8.30 4.78 -8.96
CA GLY A 93 8.85 4.08 -7.78
C GLY A 93 9.64 2.80 -8.06
N MET A 94 9.63 2.29 -9.30
CA MET A 94 10.46 1.12 -9.69
C MET A 94 11.92 1.49 -9.99
N GLY A 95 12.18 2.73 -10.39
CA GLY A 95 13.55 3.17 -10.72
C GLY A 95 14.52 3.04 -9.55
N ILE A 96 14.11 3.43 -8.33
CA ILE A 96 14.98 3.36 -7.14
C ILE A 96 15.39 1.93 -6.82
N TYR A 97 14.50 0.96 -7.00
CA TYR A 97 14.79 -0.46 -6.79
C TYR A 97 15.95 -0.93 -7.67
N ALA A 98 15.93 -0.60 -8.97
CA ALA A 98 17.00 -0.96 -9.90
C ALA A 98 18.37 -0.40 -9.48
N TYR A 99 18.43 0.85 -8.99
CA TYR A 99 19.70 1.41 -8.51
C TYR A 99 20.15 0.83 -7.16
N LEU A 100 19.23 0.38 -6.31
CA LEU A 100 19.59 -0.41 -5.14
C LEU A 100 20.12 -1.78 -5.52
N GLN A 101 19.62 -2.40 -6.60
CA GLN A 101 20.19 -3.64 -7.12
C GLN A 101 21.61 -3.42 -7.64
N VAL A 102 21.88 -2.34 -8.39
CA VAL A 102 23.25 -1.99 -8.80
C VAL A 102 24.15 -1.85 -7.57
N PHE A 103 23.70 -1.15 -6.53
CA PHE A 103 24.47 -1.05 -5.29
C PHE A 103 24.69 -2.43 -4.64
N ALA A 104 23.65 -3.24 -4.51
CA ALA A 104 23.72 -4.58 -3.93
C ALA A 104 24.67 -5.50 -4.72
N HIS A 105 24.63 -5.44 -6.05
CA HIS A 105 25.51 -6.19 -6.97
C HIS A 105 26.98 -5.87 -6.68
N GLU A 106 27.34 -4.59 -6.58
CA GLU A 106 28.71 -4.20 -6.25
C GLU A 106 29.12 -4.58 -4.81
N VAL A 107 28.16 -4.72 -3.89
CA VAL A 107 28.45 -5.28 -2.57
C VAL A 107 28.75 -6.77 -2.65
N VAL A 108 28.11 -7.54 -3.54
CA VAL A 108 28.45 -8.95 -3.76
C VAL A 108 29.89 -9.08 -4.29
N HIS A 109 30.31 -8.24 -5.23
CA HIS A 109 31.71 -8.21 -5.66
C HIS A 109 32.67 -7.82 -4.53
N TYR A 110 32.28 -6.87 -3.68
CA TYR A 110 33.05 -6.57 -2.47
C TYR A 110 33.19 -7.81 -1.56
N GLU A 111 32.12 -8.58 -1.37
CA GLU A 111 32.17 -9.83 -0.60
C GLU A 111 33.05 -10.89 -1.26
N GLN A 112 32.97 -11.07 -2.58
CA GLN A 112 33.84 -11.97 -3.34
C GLN A 112 35.31 -11.55 -3.19
N TRP A 113 35.61 -10.26 -3.33
CA TRP A 113 36.95 -9.73 -3.08
C TRP A 113 37.38 -9.98 -1.65
N LEU A 114 36.56 -9.68 -0.64
CA LEU A 114 36.94 -9.84 0.77
C LEU A 114 37.38 -11.27 1.12
N HIS A 115 36.81 -12.27 0.44
CA HIS A 115 37.07 -13.70 0.67
C HIS A 115 37.97 -14.36 -0.40
N ASP A 116 38.60 -13.56 -1.26
CA ASP A 116 39.46 -14.04 -2.36
C ASP A 116 38.78 -15.03 -3.31
N HIS A 117 37.47 -14.84 -3.52
CA HIS A 117 36.70 -15.52 -4.55
C HIS A 117 36.85 -14.81 -5.91
N PRO A 118 36.77 -15.56 -7.03
CA PRO A 118 36.68 -14.93 -8.35
C PRO A 118 35.40 -14.08 -8.44
N PHE A 119 35.43 -13.05 -9.28
CA PHE A 119 34.23 -12.28 -9.60
C PHE A 119 33.33 -13.09 -10.52
N ASP A 120 32.13 -13.37 -10.03
CA ASP A 120 31.09 -14.12 -10.71
C ASP A 120 29.87 -13.20 -10.85
N GLU A 121 29.58 -12.78 -12.09
CA GLU A 121 28.49 -11.88 -12.46
C GLU A 121 27.11 -12.53 -12.28
N GLU A 122 26.99 -13.84 -12.55
CA GLU A 122 25.72 -14.57 -12.41
C GLU A 122 25.35 -14.70 -10.93
N GLU A 123 26.35 -14.98 -10.08
CA GLU A 123 26.17 -14.96 -8.63
C GLU A 123 25.83 -13.56 -8.12
N ALA A 124 26.52 -12.51 -8.62
CA ALA A 124 26.28 -11.13 -8.23
C ALA A 124 24.87 -10.67 -8.59
N ASP A 125 24.41 -10.95 -9.80
CA ASP A 125 23.04 -10.68 -10.24
C ASP A 125 22.02 -11.37 -9.33
N SER A 126 22.12 -12.70 -9.14
CA SER A 126 21.15 -13.46 -8.35
C SER A 126 21.13 -13.05 -6.87
N LYS A 127 22.29 -12.73 -6.27
CA LYS A 127 22.37 -12.31 -4.87
C LYS A 127 21.95 -10.87 -4.66
N SER A 128 22.18 -9.99 -5.63
CA SER A 128 21.82 -8.57 -5.53
C SER A 128 20.31 -8.37 -5.42
N GLU A 129 19.53 -9.06 -6.26
CA GLU A 129 18.06 -9.05 -6.24
C GLU A 129 17.54 -9.48 -4.87
N LYS A 130 17.96 -10.67 -4.41
CA LYS A 130 17.59 -11.21 -3.08
C LYS A 130 17.95 -10.27 -1.94
N MET A 131 19.09 -9.59 -2.04
CA MET A 131 19.54 -8.66 -1.00
C MET A 131 18.66 -7.41 -0.91
N VAL A 132 18.17 -6.90 -2.05
CA VAL A 132 17.24 -5.76 -2.07
C VAL A 132 15.86 -6.19 -1.58
N ASP A 133 15.40 -7.38 -1.97
CA ASP A 133 14.12 -7.93 -1.50
C ASP A 133 14.14 -8.15 0.02
N GLU A 134 15.20 -8.78 0.56
CA GLU A 134 15.40 -8.94 2.01
C GLU A 134 15.41 -7.59 2.75
N PHE A 135 15.98 -6.56 2.13
CA PHE A 135 15.96 -5.21 2.69
C PHE A 135 14.55 -4.63 2.75
N ILE A 136 13.78 -4.75 1.67
CA ILE A 136 12.41 -4.23 1.60
C ILE A 136 11.53 -4.98 2.59
N ASP A 137 11.61 -6.30 2.64
CA ASP A 137 10.86 -7.15 3.57
C ASP A 137 11.14 -6.78 5.03
N ASP A 138 12.42 -6.64 5.42
CA ASP A 138 12.79 -6.21 6.77
C ASP A 138 12.24 -4.81 7.10
N MET A 139 12.24 -3.88 6.14
CA MET A 139 11.69 -2.54 6.35
C MET A 139 10.16 -2.53 6.42
N CYS A 140 9.48 -3.40 5.67
CA CYS A 140 8.04 -3.60 5.77
C CYS A 140 7.64 -4.17 7.14
N ASN A 141 8.40 -5.14 7.66
CA ASN A 141 8.20 -5.66 9.02
C ASN A 141 8.42 -4.55 10.07
N ASP A 142 9.48 -3.73 9.93
CA ASP A 142 9.70 -2.56 10.80
C ASP A 142 8.52 -1.56 10.74
N ILE A 143 7.87 -1.40 9.58
CA ILE A 143 6.69 -0.53 9.40
C ILE A 143 5.49 -1.11 10.16
N GLU A 144 5.25 -2.41 10.06
CA GLU A 144 4.18 -3.10 10.78
C GLU A 144 4.35 -2.93 12.31
N ASP A 145 5.55 -3.20 12.84
CA ASP A 145 5.90 -2.99 14.25
C ASP A 145 5.64 -1.53 14.70
N MET A 146 5.85 -0.56 13.81
CA MET A 146 5.61 0.86 14.12
C MET A 146 4.12 1.18 14.35
N THR A 147 3.20 0.38 13.81
CA THR A 147 1.75 0.57 13.97
C THR A 147 1.24 0.15 15.36
N GLU A 148 1.95 -0.77 16.03
CA GLU A 148 1.60 -1.20 17.40
C GLU A 148 1.66 -0.04 18.40
N HIS A 149 2.50 0.96 18.12
CA HIS A 149 2.73 2.12 18.97
C HIS A 149 2.63 3.43 18.18
N VAL A 150 1.42 3.98 18.15
CA VAL A 150 1.09 5.25 17.48
C VAL A 150 1.76 6.44 18.20
N THR A 151 2.97 6.81 17.75
CA THR A 151 3.78 7.90 18.34
C THR A 151 4.33 8.86 17.28
N GLN A 152 4.61 10.10 17.66
CA GLN A 152 5.21 11.10 16.77
C GLN A 152 6.58 10.67 16.24
N ARG A 153 7.32 9.89 17.05
CA ARG A 153 8.62 9.31 16.66
C ARG A 153 8.43 8.29 15.53
N ASN A 154 7.48 7.37 15.66
CA ASN A 154 7.18 6.38 14.62
C ASN A 154 6.63 7.05 13.37
N LEU A 155 5.75 8.06 13.50
CA LEU A 155 5.30 8.85 12.35
C LEU A 155 6.47 9.50 11.59
N ASN A 156 7.47 10.06 12.28
CA ASN A 156 8.63 10.65 11.61
C ASN A 156 9.47 9.60 10.86
N LYS A 157 9.59 8.38 11.40
CA LYS A 157 10.26 7.27 10.72
C LYS A 157 9.47 6.83 9.48
N LEU A 158 8.16 6.64 9.60
CA LEU A 158 7.28 6.30 8.47
C LEU A 158 7.39 7.33 7.34
N VAL A 159 7.38 8.62 7.66
CA VAL A 159 7.57 9.67 6.64
C VAL A 159 8.96 9.57 5.98
N THR A 160 10.01 9.23 6.74
CA THR A 160 11.34 9.01 6.16
C THR A 160 11.35 7.82 5.20
N LEU A 161 10.66 6.73 5.55
CA LEU A 161 10.52 5.56 4.68
C LEU A 161 9.69 5.87 3.43
N PHE A 162 8.61 6.64 3.56
CA PHE A 162 7.83 7.12 2.42
C PHE A 162 8.65 8.01 1.48
N ASP A 163 9.48 8.89 2.04
CA ASP A 163 10.37 9.78 1.28
C ASP A 163 11.51 9.02 0.57
N SER A 164 11.67 7.70 0.82
CA SER A 164 12.63 6.86 0.08
C SER A 164 12.24 6.63 -1.38
N LYS A 165 10.96 6.84 -1.73
CA LYS A 165 10.39 6.62 -3.07
C LYS A 165 10.50 5.17 -3.58
N ILE A 166 10.74 4.22 -2.69
CA ILE A 166 10.61 2.79 -2.98
C ILE A 166 9.13 2.45 -2.92
N LEU A 167 8.56 1.96 -4.03
CA LEU A 167 7.11 1.78 -4.16
C LEU A 167 6.53 0.91 -3.04
N ASP A 168 7.14 -0.24 -2.75
CA ASP A 168 6.65 -1.17 -1.72
C ASP A 168 6.63 -0.52 -0.33
N LEU A 169 7.68 0.22 0.03
CA LEU A 169 7.72 0.96 1.29
C LEU A 169 6.69 2.10 1.31
N GLN A 170 6.44 2.77 0.18
CA GLN A 170 5.40 3.78 0.12
C GLN A 170 4.01 3.19 0.35
N LEU A 171 3.71 2.03 -0.24
CA LEU A 171 2.44 1.35 -0.06
C LEU A 171 2.27 0.85 1.40
N ALA A 172 3.31 0.24 1.97
CA ALA A 172 3.31 -0.19 3.37
C ALA A 172 3.13 1.00 4.32
N VAL A 173 3.81 2.14 4.06
CA VAL A 173 3.62 3.35 4.86
C VAL A 173 2.20 3.91 4.71
N ILE A 174 1.62 3.95 3.51
CA ILE A 174 0.25 4.44 3.31
C ILE A 174 -0.74 3.65 4.16
N ASP A 175 -0.61 2.32 4.17
CA ASP A 175 -1.44 1.46 5.00
C ASP A 175 -1.22 1.72 6.50
N ALA A 176 0.05 1.76 6.93
CA ALA A 176 0.41 2.06 8.32
C ALA A 176 -0.12 3.42 8.79
N LEU A 177 -0.15 4.44 7.92
CA LEU A 177 -0.66 5.78 8.27
C LEU A 177 -2.15 5.79 8.59
N SER A 178 -2.92 4.76 8.21
CA SER A 178 -4.33 4.61 8.60
C SER A 178 -4.52 4.54 10.13
N TYR A 179 -3.53 4.00 10.86
CA TYR A 179 -3.49 3.93 12.33
C TYR A 179 -3.05 5.26 12.98
N PHE A 180 -2.46 6.18 12.20
CA PHE A 180 -1.95 7.48 12.66
C PHE A 180 -2.98 8.61 12.45
N ASN A 181 -4.27 8.27 12.52
CA ASN A 181 -5.37 9.20 12.22
C ASN A 181 -5.49 10.42 13.14
N CYS A 182 -4.87 10.39 14.32
CA CYS A 182 -4.76 11.53 15.23
C CYS A 182 -3.74 12.59 14.78
N TYR A 183 -2.88 12.29 13.79
CA TYR A 183 -1.85 13.20 13.31
C TYR A 183 -2.26 13.92 12.02
N HIS A 184 -2.36 15.26 12.09
CA HIS A 184 -2.61 16.11 10.91
C HIS A 184 -1.59 15.88 9.79
N ARG A 185 -0.31 15.60 10.13
CA ARG A 185 0.74 15.31 9.14
C ARG A 185 0.45 14.03 8.35
N ALA A 186 -0.07 12.98 9.00
CA ALA A 186 -0.47 11.74 8.31
C ALA A 186 -1.61 12.03 7.32
N LYS A 187 -2.67 12.73 7.76
CA LYS A 187 -3.78 13.14 6.90
C LYS A 187 -3.29 13.92 5.68
N LYS A 188 -2.46 14.94 5.91
CA LYS A 188 -1.92 15.80 4.84
C LYS A 188 -1.13 14.99 3.81
N LEU A 189 -0.32 14.02 4.26
CA LEU A 189 0.46 13.18 3.37
C LEU A 189 -0.45 12.26 2.53
N LEU A 190 -1.44 11.62 3.15
CA LEU A 190 -2.41 10.78 2.44
C LEU A 190 -3.23 11.59 1.42
N LEU A 191 -3.69 12.80 1.78
CA LEU A 191 -4.38 13.71 0.85
C LEU A 191 -3.50 14.07 -0.35
N GLN A 192 -2.20 14.25 -0.17
CA GLN A 192 -1.26 14.46 -1.29
C GLN A 192 -1.14 13.20 -2.17
N CYS A 193 -1.15 12.01 -1.57
CA CYS A 193 -1.09 10.74 -2.28
C CYS A 193 -2.32 10.49 -3.19
N THR A 194 -3.48 11.07 -2.87
CA THR A 194 -4.68 11.01 -3.74
C THR A 194 -4.47 11.64 -5.13
N GLN A 195 -3.36 12.37 -5.33
CA GLN A 195 -3.00 13.01 -6.59
C GLN A 195 -1.75 12.39 -7.24
N SER A 196 -1.25 11.25 -6.74
CA SER A 196 -0.09 10.55 -7.30
C SER A 196 -0.38 10.02 -8.71
N ARG A 197 0.65 9.97 -9.56
CA ARG A 197 0.56 9.37 -10.90
C ARG A 197 0.48 7.85 -10.77
N ASN A 198 1.21 7.28 -9.82
CA ASN A 198 1.10 5.87 -9.46
C ASN A 198 -0.33 5.52 -9.00
N LEU A 199 -0.98 4.61 -9.72
CA LEU A 199 -2.35 4.20 -9.45
C LEU A 199 -2.51 3.53 -8.08
N LYS A 200 -1.51 2.75 -7.62
CA LYS A 200 -1.55 2.04 -6.34
C LYS A 200 -1.43 3.01 -5.18
N VAL A 201 -0.49 3.95 -5.25
CA VAL A 201 -0.35 5.03 -4.25
C VAL A 201 -1.64 5.84 -4.17
N ARG A 202 -2.21 6.20 -5.33
CA ARG A 202 -3.45 6.97 -5.40
C ARG A 202 -4.64 6.20 -4.83
N SER A 203 -4.83 4.94 -5.22
CA SER A 203 -5.96 4.13 -4.78
C SER A 203 -5.86 3.78 -3.29
N TYR A 204 -4.71 3.31 -2.80
CA TYR A 204 -4.54 2.90 -1.40
C TYR A 204 -4.59 4.09 -0.45
N SER A 205 -4.27 5.30 -0.92
CA SER A 205 -4.47 6.51 -0.11
C SER A 205 -5.94 6.73 0.28
N PHE A 206 -6.89 6.42 -0.60
CA PHE A 206 -8.32 6.51 -0.26
C PHE A 206 -8.75 5.44 0.75
N CYS A 207 -8.17 4.24 0.66
CA CYS A 207 -8.40 3.18 1.65
C CYS A 207 -7.94 3.64 3.04
N ALA A 208 -6.71 4.16 3.16
CA ALA A 208 -6.18 4.67 4.43
C ALA A 208 -6.95 5.89 4.97
N LEU A 209 -7.46 6.76 4.07
CA LEU A 209 -8.22 7.95 4.44
C LEU A 209 -9.59 7.66 5.06
N ILE A 210 -10.12 6.42 4.98
CA ILE A 210 -11.38 6.02 5.65
C ILE A 210 -11.37 6.36 7.14
N ASN A 211 -10.22 6.26 7.80
CA ASN A 211 -10.06 6.51 9.23
C ASN A 211 -9.87 8.00 9.58
N PHE A 212 -9.92 8.90 8.60
CA PHE A 212 -9.68 10.33 8.78
C PHE A 212 -10.95 11.15 8.55
N ALA A 213 -11.26 12.02 9.51
CA ALA A 213 -12.35 12.97 9.38
C ALA A 213 -11.90 14.30 8.73
N GLY A 214 -12.85 14.97 8.06
CA GLY A 214 -12.69 16.34 7.58
C GLY A 214 -13.25 16.56 6.17
N ASN A 215 -13.69 17.79 5.91
CA ASN A 215 -14.21 18.17 4.59
C ASN A 215 -13.15 18.06 3.48
N ASP A 216 -11.87 18.22 3.82
CA ASP A 216 -10.75 18.00 2.90
C ASP A 216 -10.69 16.55 2.38
N VAL A 217 -10.97 15.57 3.25
CA VAL A 217 -11.09 14.16 2.85
C VAL A 217 -12.31 13.94 1.96
N VAL A 218 -13.46 14.51 2.32
CA VAL A 218 -14.69 14.43 1.52
C VAL A 218 -14.50 15.04 0.13
N GLU A 219 -13.88 16.22 0.04
CA GLU A 219 -13.59 16.89 -1.23
C GLU A 219 -12.61 16.09 -2.10
N ALA A 220 -11.58 15.50 -1.50
CA ALA A 220 -10.65 14.63 -2.21
C ALA A 220 -11.36 13.39 -2.76
N SER A 221 -12.23 12.75 -1.96
CA SER A 221 -12.97 11.56 -2.40
C SER A 221 -14.03 11.88 -3.44
N ILE A 222 -14.68 13.04 -3.39
CA ILE A 222 -15.56 13.52 -4.47
C ILE A 222 -14.79 13.69 -5.80
N LYS A 223 -13.54 14.16 -5.74
CA LYS A 223 -12.68 14.21 -6.94
C LYS A 223 -12.29 12.80 -7.39
N GLY A 224 -11.94 11.92 -6.44
CA GLY A 224 -11.58 10.52 -6.71
C GLY A 224 -12.68 9.71 -7.40
N LEU A 225 -13.96 10.03 -7.17
CA LEU A 225 -15.09 9.45 -7.91
C LEU A 225 -15.06 9.72 -9.44
N LYS A 226 -14.20 10.62 -9.91
CA LYS A 226 -14.04 10.98 -11.33
C LYS A 226 -12.70 10.52 -11.90
N ASP A 227 -11.94 9.73 -11.15
CA ASP A 227 -10.64 9.22 -11.60
C ASP A 227 -10.81 8.30 -12.82
N ALA A 228 -9.80 8.28 -13.70
CA ALA A 228 -9.79 7.39 -14.85
C ALA A 228 -9.77 5.91 -14.41
N GLU A 229 -9.07 5.62 -13.32
CA GLU A 229 -8.90 4.27 -12.81
C GLU A 229 -10.07 3.83 -11.92
N GLU A 230 -10.66 2.68 -12.23
CA GLU A 230 -11.81 2.17 -11.49
C GLU A 230 -11.50 1.88 -10.02
N MET A 231 -10.30 1.41 -9.71
CA MET A 231 -9.88 1.10 -8.33
C MET A 231 -9.87 2.37 -7.47
N VAL A 232 -9.46 3.50 -8.03
CA VAL A 232 -9.49 4.80 -7.34
C VAL A 232 -10.94 5.23 -7.10
N ARG A 233 -11.82 5.10 -8.10
CA ARG A 233 -13.24 5.41 -7.95
C ARG A 233 -13.92 4.54 -6.89
N ILE A 234 -13.58 3.25 -6.83
CA ILE A 234 -14.09 2.29 -5.83
C ILE A 234 -13.75 2.77 -4.42
N PHE A 235 -12.46 2.97 -4.12
CA PHE A 235 -12.04 3.37 -2.78
C PHE A 235 -12.50 4.78 -2.42
N ALA A 236 -12.62 5.69 -3.39
CA ALA A 236 -13.22 6.99 -3.17
C ALA A 236 -14.70 6.90 -2.77
N ALA A 237 -15.49 6.06 -3.44
CA ALA A 237 -16.89 5.81 -3.10
C ALA A 237 -17.05 5.20 -1.69
N GLN A 238 -16.19 4.24 -1.35
CA GLN A 238 -16.15 3.63 -0.03
C GLN A 238 -15.76 4.67 1.03
N CYS A 239 -14.69 5.45 0.80
CA CYS A 239 -14.19 6.48 1.70
C CYS A 239 -15.28 7.50 2.06
N LEU A 240 -16.10 7.93 1.09
CA LEU A 240 -17.22 8.82 1.36
C LEU A 240 -18.25 8.24 2.33
N GLY A 241 -18.53 6.93 2.25
CA GLY A 241 -19.49 6.27 3.15
C GLY A 241 -19.11 6.32 4.63
N PHE A 242 -17.81 6.40 4.93
CA PHE A 242 -17.28 6.48 6.29
C PHE A 242 -17.00 7.92 6.74
N THR A 243 -16.57 8.78 5.82
CA THR A 243 -16.03 10.11 6.17
C THR A 243 -17.01 11.26 5.97
N ALA A 244 -18.06 11.10 5.15
CA ALA A 244 -18.97 12.18 4.78
C ALA A 244 -20.21 12.32 5.68
N GLN A 245 -20.17 11.81 6.91
CA GLN A 245 -21.29 11.93 7.86
C GLN A 245 -21.64 13.41 8.11
N GLY A 246 -22.90 13.77 7.87
CA GLY A 246 -23.38 15.15 7.94
C GLY A 246 -22.97 16.06 6.77
N ASN A 247 -22.21 15.56 5.79
CA ASN A 247 -21.84 16.29 4.58
C ASN A 247 -22.71 15.88 3.39
N TYR A 248 -23.85 16.55 3.25
CA TYR A 248 -24.84 16.26 2.21
C TYR A 248 -24.35 16.50 0.77
N SER A 249 -23.24 17.21 0.56
CA SER A 249 -22.70 17.43 -0.79
C SER A 249 -22.21 16.14 -1.45
N ALA A 250 -21.74 15.17 -0.67
CA ALA A 250 -21.30 13.87 -1.17
C ALA A 250 -22.44 13.02 -1.76
N ILE A 251 -23.68 13.22 -1.28
CA ILE A 251 -24.84 12.40 -1.66
C ILE A 251 -25.10 12.48 -3.17
N GLN A 252 -25.08 13.68 -3.75
CA GLN A 252 -25.33 13.85 -5.20
C GLN A 252 -24.24 13.18 -6.06
N HIS A 253 -23.00 13.19 -5.59
CA HIS A 253 -21.89 12.52 -6.27
C HIS A 253 -22.00 11.00 -6.17
N LEU A 254 -22.42 10.46 -5.03
CA LEU A 254 -22.69 9.03 -4.87
C LEU A 254 -23.91 8.59 -5.70
N ILE A 255 -24.98 9.39 -5.78
CA ILE A 255 -26.12 9.12 -6.67
C ILE A 255 -25.65 9.04 -8.13
N ALA A 256 -24.78 9.95 -8.58
CA ALA A 256 -24.22 9.88 -9.93
C ALA A 256 -23.37 8.60 -10.14
N ALA A 257 -22.60 8.19 -9.13
CA ALA A 257 -21.77 6.98 -9.16
C ALA A 257 -22.59 5.67 -9.21
N LEU A 258 -23.91 5.70 -8.91
CA LEU A 258 -24.81 4.56 -9.15
C LEU A 258 -24.95 4.20 -10.65
N SER A 259 -24.46 5.05 -11.55
CA SER A 259 -24.43 4.81 -13.01
C SER A 259 -23.00 4.62 -13.56
N ASP A 260 -22.00 4.38 -12.70
CA ASP A 260 -20.62 4.12 -13.14
C ASP A 260 -20.55 2.87 -14.01
N THR A 261 -19.58 2.82 -14.93
CA THR A 261 -19.36 1.66 -15.80
C THR A 261 -18.90 0.44 -15.02
N CYS A 262 -18.14 0.64 -13.93
CA CYS A 262 -17.65 -0.42 -13.06
C CYS A 262 -18.71 -0.80 -12.01
N ALA A 263 -19.07 -2.08 -11.96
CA ALA A 263 -20.07 -2.60 -11.02
C ALA A 263 -19.69 -2.36 -9.56
N ASN A 264 -18.42 -2.49 -9.21
CA ASN A 264 -17.95 -2.26 -7.84
C ASN A 264 -18.17 -0.79 -7.42
N VAL A 265 -17.90 0.18 -8.30
CA VAL A 265 -18.17 1.60 -8.00
C VAL A 265 -19.66 1.80 -7.71
N ARG A 266 -20.55 1.24 -8.55
CA ARG A 266 -22.01 1.33 -8.33
C ARG A 266 -22.42 0.70 -7.00
N GLY A 267 -21.90 -0.47 -6.68
CA GLY A 267 -22.17 -1.18 -5.43
C GLY A 267 -21.73 -0.39 -4.20
N TYR A 268 -20.47 0.07 -4.17
CA TYR A 268 -19.96 0.88 -3.06
C TYR A 268 -20.70 2.22 -2.95
N ALA A 269 -21.09 2.85 -4.07
CA ALA A 269 -21.92 4.04 -4.03
C ALA A 269 -23.27 3.78 -3.32
N GLY A 270 -23.93 2.66 -3.64
CA GLY A 270 -25.18 2.26 -2.98
C GLY A 270 -25.02 1.96 -1.49
N ALA A 271 -24.00 1.21 -1.11
CA ALA A 271 -23.70 0.95 0.30
C ALA A 271 -23.37 2.24 1.08
N SER A 272 -22.56 3.12 0.50
CA SER A 272 -22.19 4.41 1.08
C SER A 272 -23.39 5.33 1.28
N LEU A 273 -24.34 5.38 0.33
CA LEU A 273 -25.59 6.13 0.50
C LEU A 273 -26.38 5.65 1.72
N GLY A 274 -26.44 4.34 1.94
CA GLY A 274 -27.05 3.75 3.13
C GLY A 274 -26.33 4.10 4.42
N LYS A 275 -24.99 3.97 4.45
CA LYS A 275 -24.16 4.33 5.62
C LYS A 275 -24.29 5.80 6.01
N LEU A 276 -24.48 6.69 5.03
CA LEU A 276 -24.71 8.12 5.25
C LEU A 276 -26.14 8.48 5.66
N GLY A 277 -27.08 7.52 5.70
CA GLY A 277 -28.48 7.80 5.97
C GLY A 277 -29.12 8.73 4.94
N ALA A 278 -28.71 8.65 3.67
CA ALA A 278 -29.15 9.51 2.59
C ALA A 278 -30.57 9.16 2.10
N HIS A 279 -31.59 9.37 2.94
CA HIS A 279 -32.99 9.01 2.67
C HIS A 279 -33.55 9.63 1.38
N SER A 280 -33.01 10.77 0.94
CA SER A 280 -33.37 11.41 -0.34
C SER A 280 -32.92 10.62 -1.57
N SER A 281 -31.99 9.67 -1.44
CA SER A 281 -31.47 8.84 -2.53
C SER A 281 -32.18 7.50 -2.69
N THR A 282 -33.14 7.17 -1.82
CA THR A 282 -33.79 5.86 -1.76
C THR A 282 -34.44 5.46 -3.09
N HIS A 283 -35.06 6.41 -3.78
CA HIS A 283 -35.73 6.16 -5.05
C HIS A 283 -34.73 5.78 -6.15
N GLU A 284 -33.63 6.54 -6.26
CA GLU A 284 -32.55 6.34 -7.22
C GLU A 284 -31.82 5.02 -6.95
N LEU A 285 -31.51 4.74 -5.68
CA LEU A 285 -30.86 3.50 -5.26
C LEU A 285 -31.73 2.29 -5.56
N ARG A 286 -33.04 2.35 -5.27
CA ARG A 286 -33.98 1.26 -5.59
C ARG A 286 -34.07 1.00 -7.09
N LYS A 287 -34.13 2.07 -7.90
CA LYS A 287 -34.14 1.95 -9.36
C LYS A 287 -32.85 1.29 -9.88
N SER A 288 -31.69 1.70 -9.36
CA SER A 288 -30.40 1.12 -9.75
C SER A 288 -30.31 -0.35 -9.35
N ALA A 289 -30.62 -0.68 -8.09
CA ALA A 289 -30.60 -2.05 -7.56
C ALA A 289 -31.49 -3.02 -8.36
N ALA A 290 -32.68 -2.57 -8.78
CA ALA A 290 -33.62 -3.39 -9.54
C ALA A 290 -33.10 -3.79 -10.93
N CYS A 291 -32.17 -3.03 -11.49
CA CYS A 291 -31.58 -3.27 -12.81
C CYS A 291 -30.11 -3.70 -12.73
N GLU A 292 -29.56 -3.93 -11.54
CA GLU A 292 -28.13 -4.17 -11.36
C GLU A 292 -27.74 -5.61 -11.77
N PRO A 293 -26.94 -5.78 -12.85
CA PRO A 293 -26.56 -7.09 -13.34
C PRO A 293 -25.54 -7.82 -12.45
N SER A 294 -24.71 -7.09 -11.71
CA SER A 294 -23.69 -7.71 -10.85
C SER A 294 -24.27 -8.05 -9.48
N ASP A 295 -24.22 -9.32 -9.12
CA ASP A 295 -24.67 -9.82 -7.82
C ASP A 295 -23.90 -9.17 -6.65
N HIS A 296 -22.61 -8.93 -6.84
CA HIS A 296 -21.75 -8.18 -5.92
C HIS A 296 -22.24 -6.76 -5.68
N ALA A 297 -22.55 -6.02 -6.74
CA ALA A 297 -23.02 -4.65 -6.64
C ALA A 297 -24.45 -4.60 -6.07
N ARG A 298 -25.31 -5.52 -6.51
CA ARG A 298 -26.71 -5.61 -6.07
C ARG A 298 -26.80 -5.90 -4.57
N LEU A 299 -25.99 -6.81 -4.04
CA LEU A 299 -25.87 -7.07 -2.60
C LEU A 299 -25.52 -5.79 -1.82
N ARG A 300 -24.50 -5.04 -2.26
CA ARG A 300 -24.09 -3.77 -1.62
C ARG A 300 -25.22 -2.73 -1.65
N MET A 301 -25.96 -2.65 -2.76
CA MET A 301 -27.11 -1.75 -2.87
C MET A 301 -28.28 -2.18 -1.96
N HIS A 302 -28.55 -3.48 -1.83
CA HIS A 302 -29.58 -4.00 -0.93
C HIS A 302 -29.24 -3.72 0.54
N TYR A 303 -27.96 -3.86 0.93
CA TYR A 303 -27.49 -3.38 2.23
C TYR A 303 -27.74 -1.87 2.39
N GLY A 304 -27.40 -1.07 1.39
CA GLY A 304 -27.67 0.36 1.41
C GLY A 304 -29.15 0.70 1.64
N LEU A 305 -30.05 0.04 0.89
CA LEU A 305 -31.50 0.19 1.04
C LEU A 305 -32.01 -0.25 2.43
N PHE A 306 -31.46 -1.32 3.00
CA PHE A 306 -31.78 -1.75 4.36
C PHE A 306 -31.44 -0.65 5.39
N CYS A 307 -30.26 -0.04 5.27
CA CYS A 307 -29.83 1.07 6.12
C CYS A 307 -30.72 2.30 5.95
N LEU A 308 -31.28 2.53 4.76
CA LEU A 308 -32.27 3.59 4.48
C LEU A 308 -33.71 3.23 4.92
N GLY A 309 -33.92 2.08 5.55
CA GLY A 309 -35.19 1.69 6.16
C GLY A 309 -36.00 0.64 5.40
N ASP A 310 -35.53 0.15 4.24
CA ASP A 310 -36.18 -0.94 3.51
C ASP A 310 -35.86 -2.30 4.16
N LYS A 311 -36.55 -2.61 5.27
CA LYS A 311 -36.28 -3.81 6.07
C LYS A 311 -36.51 -5.11 5.32
N HIS A 312 -37.26 -5.11 4.23
CA HIS A 312 -37.44 -6.28 3.36
C HIS A 312 -36.14 -6.72 2.69
N MET A 313 -35.16 -5.83 2.55
CA MET A 313 -33.87 -6.16 1.96
C MET A 313 -33.06 -7.15 2.81
N LEU A 314 -33.36 -7.30 4.10
CA LEU A 314 -32.71 -8.30 4.95
C LEU A 314 -32.88 -9.72 4.41
N SER A 315 -34.09 -10.08 3.97
CA SER A 315 -34.36 -11.39 3.34
C SER A 315 -33.59 -11.56 2.03
N SER A 316 -33.39 -10.49 1.27
CA SER A 316 -32.56 -10.55 0.07
C SER A 316 -31.08 -10.71 0.40
N ILE A 317 -30.58 -10.11 1.48
CA ILE A 317 -29.19 -10.28 1.91
C ILE A 317 -28.94 -11.72 2.36
N PHE A 318 -29.88 -12.34 3.09
CA PHE A 318 -29.80 -13.77 3.44
C PHE A 318 -29.70 -14.70 2.22
N PHE A 319 -30.37 -14.38 1.12
CA PHE A 319 -30.26 -15.16 -0.11
C PHE A 319 -28.82 -15.25 -0.62
N PHE A 320 -28.04 -14.18 -0.48
CA PHE A 320 -26.64 -14.14 -0.91
C PHE A 320 -25.69 -15.02 -0.08
N LEU A 321 -26.09 -15.46 1.13
CA LEU A 321 -25.32 -16.44 1.91
C LEU A 321 -25.19 -17.80 1.19
N SER A 322 -26.09 -18.10 0.25
CA SER A 322 -26.06 -19.34 -0.53
C SER A 322 -25.52 -19.14 -1.95
N HIS A 323 -24.88 -18.00 -2.22
CA HIS A 323 -24.33 -17.69 -3.54
C HIS A 323 -23.13 -18.59 -3.89
N HIS A 324 -22.96 -18.91 -5.18
CA HIS A 324 -21.91 -19.80 -5.66
C HIS A 324 -20.49 -19.21 -5.50
N ASP A 325 -20.34 -17.92 -5.76
CA ASP A 325 -19.11 -17.14 -5.53
C ASP A 325 -18.89 -16.89 -4.03
N SER A 326 -17.72 -17.29 -3.51
CA SER A 326 -17.33 -17.10 -2.10
C SER A 326 -17.19 -15.64 -1.72
N ALA A 327 -16.75 -14.76 -2.63
CA ALA A 327 -16.60 -13.35 -2.32
C ALA A 327 -17.97 -12.67 -2.09
N VAL A 328 -19.03 -13.11 -2.79
CA VAL A 328 -20.40 -12.64 -2.55
C VAL A 328 -20.90 -13.11 -1.18
N ARG A 329 -20.61 -14.37 -0.83
CA ARG A 329 -20.97 -14.92 0.48
C ARG A 329 -20.27 -14.17 1.61
N MET A 330 -18.95 -13.95 1.50
CA MET A 330 -18.18 -13.16 2.46
C MET A 330 -18.78 -11.76 2.64
N THR A 331 -19.01 -11.04 1.53
CA THR A 331 -19.62 -9.72 1.56
C THR A 331 -21.00 -9.72 2.25
N ALA A 332 -21.79 -10.79 2.08
CA ALA A 332 -23.09 -10.92 2.73
C ALA A 332 -22.94 -11.14 4.25
N VAL A 333 -21.96 -11.94 4.68
CA VAL A 333 -21.63 -12.14 6.10
C VAL A 333 -21.19 -10.81 6.71
N ASP A 334 -20.27 -10.08 6.08
CA ASP A 334 -19.77 -8.78 6.56
C ASP A 334 -20.93 -7.80 6.78
N TYR A 335 -21.82 -7.65 5.79
CA TYR A 335 -22.95 -6.73 5.90
C TYR A 335 -24.00 -7.17 6.91
N LEU A 336 -24.20 -8.48 7.09
CA LEU A 336 -25.05 -8.98 8.17
C LEU A 336 -24.43 -8.71 9.55
N GLY A 337 -23.10 -8.77 9.66
CA GLY A 337 -22.35 -8.33 10.83
C GLY A 337 -22.59 -6.85 11.12
N ASP A 338 -22.39 -5.97 10.13
CA ASP A 338 -22.66 -4.53 10.23
C ASP A 338 -24.12 -4.27 10.70
N ILE A 339 -25.10 -5.00 10.16
CA ILE A 339 -26.51 -4.87 10.54
C ILE A 339 -26.75 -5.34 11.98
N ALA A 340 -26.16 -6.48 12.37
CA ALA A 340 -26.36 -7.08 13.69
C ALA A 340 -25.90 -6.17 14.83
N MET A 341 -24.94 -5.27 14.58
CA MET A 341 -24.48 -4.27 15.56
C MET A 341 -25.52 -3.18 15.89
N VAL A 342 -26.52 -2.96 15.04
CA VAL A 342 -27.44 -1.81 15.14
C VAL A 342 -28.93 -2.19 15.08
N ALA A 343 -29.27 -3.47 14.91
CA ALA A 343 -30.63 -3.98 14.79
C ALA A 343 -30.82 -5.32 15.51
N ASP A 344 -32.06 -5.82 15.59
CA ASP A 344 -32.33 -7.16 16.13
C ASP A 344 -31.58 -8.22 15.31
N ASN A 345 -30.68 -8.95 15.98
CA ASN A 345 -29.71 -9.84 15.35
C ASN A 345 -30.12 -11.32 15.46
N ARG A 346 -31.23 -11.66 16.12
CA ARG A 346 -31.64 -13.06 16.36
C ARG A 346 -31.78 -13.87 15.07
N GLU A 347 -32.46 -13.31 14.08
CA GLU A 347 -32.62 -13.96 12.77
C GLU A 347 -31.28 -14.02 12.02
N ILE A 348 -30.44 -12.98 12.15
CA ILE A 348 -29.12 -12.94 11.52
C ILE A 348 -28.24 -14.07 12.06
N VAL A 349 -28.10 -14.15 13.38
CA VAL A 349 -27.33 -15.21 14.06
C VAL A 349 -27.89 -16.59 13.71
N HIS A 350 -29.20 -16.75 13.61
CA HIS A 350 -29.81 -18.00 13.17
C HIS A 350 -29.40 -18.38 11.75
N GLN A 351 -29.54 -17.48 10.77
CA GLN A 351 -29.15 -17.73 9.39
C GLN A 351 -27.65 -17.98 9.23
N LEU A 352 -26.81 -17.27 9.98
CA LEU A 352 -25.36 -17.49 10.00
C LEU A 352 -25.00 -18.87 10.58
N LYS A 353 -25.66 -19.31 11.65
CA LYS A 353 -25.51 -20.68 12.20
C LYS A 353 -25.91 -21.75 11.18
N LEU A 354 -26.97 -21.51 10.39
CA LEU A 354 -27.35 -22.41 9.29
C LEU A 354 -26.32 -22.42 8.17
N ARG A 355 -25.76 -21.25 7.81
CA ARG A 355 -24.71 -21.17 6.79
C ARG A 355 -23.46 -21.92 7.23
N LEU A 356 -23.05 -21.76 8.48
CA LEU A 356 -21.86 -22.38 9.07
C LEU A 356 -21.83 -23.90 8.90
N ILE A 357 -22.99 -24.57 8.93
CA ILE A 357 -23.09 -26.04 8.77
C ILE A 357 -22.59 -26.51 7.39
N ASN A 358 -22.74 -25.67 6.35
CA ASN A 358 -22.50 -26.06 4.96
C ASN A 358 -21.40 -25.22 4.27
N GLU A 359 -20.81 -24.24 4.96
CA GLU A 359 -19.68 -23.49 4.44
C GLU A 359 -18.41 -24.35 4.45
N ARG A 360 -17.60 -24.21 3.40
CA ARG A 360 -16.33 -24.93 3.24
C ARG A 360 -15.12 -24.01 3.17
N ASP A 361 -15.38 -22.73 2.91
CA ASP A 361 -14.37 -21.69 2.86
C ASP A 361 -13.98 -21.29 4.29
N GLU A 362 -12.71 -21.51 4.66
CA GLU A 362 -12.22 -21.30 6.03
C GLU A 362 -12.31 -19.84 6.45
N ASP A 363 -12.07 -18.90 5.54
CA ASP A 363 -12.14 -17.47 5.84
C ASP A 363 -13.59 -17.08 6.17
N ILE A 364 -14.55 -17.58 5.38
CA ILE A 364 -15.98 -17.32 5.64
C ILE A 364 -16.43 -17.99 6.94
N ILE A 365 -15.95 -19.20 7.23
CA ILE A 365 -16.24 -19.88 8.51
C ILE A 365 -15.76 -19.03 9.68
N ASN A 366 -14.52 -18.54 9.62
CA ASN A 366 -13.94 -17.70 10.65
C ASN A 366 -14.75 -16.42 10.82
N GLU A 367 -15.13 -15.77 9.72
CA GLU A 367 -15.88 -14.52 9.78
C GLU A 367 -17.30 -14.72 10.33
N ILE A 368 -18.00 -15.78 9.91
CA ILE A 368 -19.30 -16.15 10.50
C ILE A 368 -19.19 -16.34 12.01
N GLN A 369 -18.15 -17.05 12.47
CA GLN A 369 -17.93 -17.25 13.89
C GLN A 369 -17.61 -15.94 14.62
N ASN A 370 -16.85 -15.03 14.01
CA ASN A 370 -16.55 -13.72 14.58
C ASN A 370 -17.85 -12.90 14.76
N VAL A 371 -18.68 -12.83 13.72
CA VAL A 371 -19.97 -12.13 13.77
C VAL A 371 -20.88 -12.73 14.84
N ILE A 372 -20.99 -14.07 14.94
CA ILE A 372 -21.80 -14.72 15.97
C ILE A 372 -21.26 -14.41 17.38
N ARG A 373 -19.95 -14.56 17.61
CA ARG A 373 -19.33 -14.29 18.92
C ARG A 373 -19.52 -12.84 19.37
N ALA A 374 -19.44 -11.88 18.44
CA ALA A 374 -19.66 -10.47 18.73
C ALA A 374 -21.12 -10.16 19.14
N ASN A 375 -22.08 -11.03 18.79
CA ASN A 375 -23.51 -10.79 18.94
C ASN A 375 -24.23 -11.78 19.90
N ASP A 376 -23.57 -12.81 20.42
CA ASP A 376 -24.15 -13.78 21.35
C ASP A 376 -24.37 -13.22 22.79
N PHE A 377 -23.98 -11.96 23.06
CA PHE A 377 -24.11 -11.29 24.39
C PHE A 377 -25.24 -10.25 24.49
N THR A 378 -26.02 -10.06 23.42
CA THR A 378 -27.18 -9.13 23.37
C THR A 378 -28.46 -9.93 23.24
#